data_AF-A0A955HHP2-F1
#
_entry.id   AF-A0A955HHP2-F1
#
_cell.length_a   1.000
_cell.length_b   1.000
_cell.length_c   1.000
_cell.angle_alpha   90.00
_cell.angle_beta   90.00
_cell.angle_gamma   90.00
#
_symmetry.space_group_name_H-M   'P 1'
#
loop_
_entity.id
_entity.type
_entity.pdbx_description
1 polymer ?
#
loop_
_entity_poly.entity_id
_entity_poly.type
_entity_poly.pdbx_seq_one_letter_code
_entity_poly.pdbx_strand_id
1 'polypeptide(L)'
;MDTKPLFSTWYIRLLIALVLFGACLALMAYTNLATKQAKYDMTGPTTIMVEGQGEVMAKPDIGQFSFSVMAEGADAVTAQDKSAESINAIVAYLSDNGVEEKDIKTQNYYLNPKYRYEERVCPAINSYCPPGDRVLDGYEVSQTIVVKVRDLDKAGGLISGVGERGAT
;
A
#
# COMPACT_ATOMS: atom_id res chain seq x y z
N MET A 1 25.97 112.34 -6.91
CA MET A 1 26.07 110.97 -7.46
C MET A 1 25.89 110.04 -6.29
N ASP A 2 24.69 109.48 -6.11
CA ASP A 2 24.42 108.45 -5.11
C ASP A 2 23.76 107.27 -5.81
N THR A 3 24.53 106.20 -5.95
CA THR A 3 24.16 104.92 -6.54
C THR A 3 23.21 104.19 -5.58
N LYS A 4 21.91 104.20 -5.88
CA LYS A 4 20.97 103.29 -5.20
C LYS A 4 21.45 101.85 -5.43
N PRO A 5 21.72 101.07 -4.38
CA PRO A 5 22.35 99.77 -4.52
C PRO A 5 21.40 98.85 -5.28
N LEU A 6 21.90 98.25 -6.37
CA LEU A 6 21.18 97.28 -7.21
C LEU A 6 20.77 96.01 -6.44
N PHE A 7 21.12 95.91 -5.15
CA PHE A 7 20.80 94.81 -4.24
C PHE A 7 19.94 95.30 -3.06
N SER A 8 18.65 95.46 -3.32
CA SER A 8 17.64 95.55 -2.26
C SER A 8 17.41 94.15 -1.68
N THR A 9 17.34 94.04 -0.34
CA THR A 9 17.07 92.81 0.42
C THR A 9 15.80 92.07 -0.03
N TRP A 10 14.89 92.78 -0.70
CA TRP A 10 13.72 92.24 -1.40
C TRP A 10 14.07 91.25 -2.52
N TYR A 11 15.06 91.54 -3.37
CA TYR A 11 15.44 90.68 -4.50
C TYR A 11 16.13 89.39 -4.05
N ILE A 12 16.95 89.47 -3.01
CA ILE A 12 17.60 88.30 -2.42
C ILE A 12 16.55 87.34 -1.83
N ARG A 13 15.50 87.86 -1.19
CA ARG A 13 14.38 87.05 -0.68
C ARG A 13 13.59 86.36 -1.79
N LEU A 14 13.38 87.02 -2.93
CA LEU A 14 12.71 86.42 -4.08
C LEU A 14 13.53 85.29 -4.72
N LEU A 15 14.85 85.45 -4.84
CA LEU A 15 15.71 84.40 -5.37
C LEU A 15 15.77 83.16 -4.46
N ILE A 16 15.84 83.36 -3.14
CA ILE A 16 15.81 82.25 -2.17
C ILE A 16 14.46 81.49 -2.25
N ALA A 17 13.35 82.21 -2.35
CA ALA A 17 12.03 81.60 -2.49
C ALA A 17 11.91 80.76 -3.77
N LEU A 18 12.47 81.23 -4.89
CA LEU A 18 12.44 80.52 -6.17
C LEU A 18 13.28 79.23 -6.13
N VAL A 19 14.46 79.27 -5.51
CA VAL A 19 15.32 78.09 -5.32
C VAL A 19 14.64 77.06 -4.41
N LEU A 20 14.01 77.50 -3.31
CA LEU A 20 13.26 76.61 -2.42
C LEU A 20 12.05 75.97 -3.13
N PHE A 21 11.35 76.73 -3.97
CA PHE A 21 10.23 76.21 -4.76
C PHE A 21 10.70 75.16 -5.78
N GLY A 22 11.82 75.42 -6.47
CA GLY A 22 12.44 74.45 -7.39
C GLY A 22 12.89 73.17 -6.68
N ALA A 23 13.50 73.29 -5.50
CA ALA A 23 13.90 72.14 -4.68
C ALA A 23 12.68 71.31 -4.22
N CYS A 24 11.58 71.97 -3.87
CA CYS A 24 10.34 71.31 -3.47
C CYS A 24 9.71 70.53 -4.63
N LEU A 25 9.72 71.08 -5.84
CA LEU A 25 9.25 70.39 -7.06
C LEU A 25 10.12 69.17 -7.40
N ALA A 26 11.44 69.29 -7.26
CA ALA A 26 12.36 68.17 -7.49
C ALA A 26 12.16 67.03 -6.47
N LEU A 27 11.97 67.36 -5.19
CA LEU A 27 11.65 66.40 -4.14
C LEU A 27 10.31 65.69 -4.39
N MET A 28 9.27 66.43 -4.81
CA MET A 28 7.98 65.84 -5.18
C MET A 28 8.09 64.92 -6.41
N ALA A 29 8.87 65.28 -7.43
CA ALA A 29 9.09 64.42 -8.58
C ALA A 29 9.81 63.12 -8.19
N TYR A 30 10.80 63.21 -7.29
CA TYR A 30 11.57 62.07 -6.82
C TYR A 30 10.71 61.09 -6.00
N THR A 31 9.85 61.59 -5.10
CA THR A 31 8.95 60.73 -4.32
C THR A 31 7.87 60.05 -5.17
N ASN A 32 7.38 60.72 -6.23
CA ASN A 32 6.43 60.12 -7.18
C ASN A 32 7.05 58.99 -8.02
N LEU A 33 8.32 59.11 -8.41
CA LEU A 33 9.04 58.05 -9.13
C LEU A 33 9.33 56.84 -8.23
N ALA A 34 9.80 57.08 -7.01
CA ALA A 34 10.06 56.02 -6.03
C ALA A 34 8.79 55.23 -5.65
N THR A 35 7.65 55.92 -5.48
CA THR A 35 6.38 55.28 -5.15
C THR A 35 5.76 54.51 -6.33
N LYS A 36 6.03 54.91 -7.58
CA LYS A 36 5.61 54.14 -8.76
C LYS A 36 6.36 52.81 -8.89
N GLN A 37 7.67 52.78 -8.61
CA GLN A 37 8.45 51.55 -8.64
C GLN A 37 8.04 50.57 -7.53
N ALA A 38 7.76 51.08 -6.31
CA ALA A 38 7.29 50.24 -5.20
C ALA A 38 5.93 49.55 -5.46
N LYS A 39 5.08 50.08 -6.36
CA LYS A 39 3.79 49.46 -6.70
C LYS A 39 3.90 48.27 -7.65
N TYR A 40 4.99 48.14 -8.41
CA TYR A 40 5.18 47.01 -9.32
C TYR A 40 5.75 45.77 -8.61
N ASP A 41 6.43 45.94 -7.48
CA ASP A 41 7.09 44.84 -6.75
C ASP A 41 6.18 44.11 -5.75
N MET A 42 4.98 44.65 -5.47
CA MET A 42 4.03 44.06 -4.51
C MET A 42 3.06 43.04 -5.12
N THR A 43 3.14 42.77 -6.43
CA THR A 43 2.23 41.83 -7.10
C THR A 43 3.02 40.66 -7.65
N GLY A 44 3.32 39.68 -6.79
CA GLY A 44 3.82 38.38 -7.23
C GLY A 44 2.85 37.72 -8.23
N PRO A 45 3.30 36.71 -9.00
CA PRO A 45 2.50 36.13 -10.08
C PRO A 45 1.15 35.63 -9.58
N THR A 46 0.06 36.09 -10.21
CA THR A 46 -1.30 35.65 -9.92
C THR A 46 -1.41 34.15 -10.20
N THR A 47 -1.51 33.35 -9.15
CA THR A 47 -1.58 31.88 -9.23
C THR A 47 -2.86 31.39 -8.58
N ILE A 48 -3.52 30.43 -9.24
CA ILE A 48 -4.67 29.71 -8.73
C ILE A 48 -4.17 28.33 -8.37
N MET A 49 -4.10 28.02 -7.07
CA MET A 49 -3.72 26.71 -6.58
C MET A 49 -5.00 25.89 -6.39
N VAL A 50 -5.10 24.75 -7.07
CA VAL A 50 -6.26 23.86 -6.98
C VAL A 50 -5.76 22.52 -6.45
N GLU A 51 -6.42 22.02 -5.42
CA GLU A 51 -6.22 20.66 -4.91
C GLU A 51 -7.50 19.87 -5.22
N GLY A 52 -7.32 18.70 -5.85
CA GLY A 52 -8.41 17.82 -6.22
C GLY A 52 -8.20 16.45 -5.60
N GLN A 53 -9.19 15.96 -4.86
CA GLN A 53 -9.20 14.60 -4.32
C GLN A 53 -10.19 13.76 -5.13
N GLY A 54 -9.72 12.64 -5.67
CA GLY A 54 -10.55 11.66 -6.38
C GLY A 54 -10.62 10.36 -5.59
N GLU A 55 -11.84 9.90 -5.32
CA GLU A 55 -12.10 8.59 -4.72
C GLU A 55 -12.93 7.76 -5.70
N VAL A 56 -12.53 6.50 -5.90
CA VAL A 56 -13.25 5.55 -6.75
C VAL A 56 -13.52 4.30 -5.95
N MET A 57 -14.80 3.99 -5.76
CA MET A 57 -15.24 2.71 -5.20
C MET A 57 -15.58 1.77 -6.36
N ALA A 58 -14.92 0.62 -6.43
CA ALA A 58 -15.18 -0.41 -7.44
C ALA A 58 -15.56 -1.74 -6.77
N LYS A 59 -16.48 -2.48 -7.39
CA LYS A 59 -16.80 -3.85 -6.96
C LYS A 59 -15.61 -4.76 -7.34
N PRO A 60 -15.19 -5.69 -6.47
CA PRO A 60 -14.18 -6.68 -6.83
C PRO A 60 -14.66 -7.59 -7.97
N ASP A 61 -13.79 -7.87 -8.94
CA ASP A 61 -14.12 -8.71 -10.11
C ASP A 61 -13.56 -10.14 -10.01
N ILE A 62 -12.67 -10.40 -9.04
CA ILE A 62 -12.00 -11.69 -8.86
C ILE A 62 -11.88 -12.01 -7.38
N GLY A 63 -12.24 -13.23 -7.01
CA GLY A 63 -12.04 -13.82 -5.70
C GLY A 63 -10.93 -14.87 -5.74
N GLN A 64 -10.34 -15.14 -4.60
CA GLN A 64 -9.35 -16.20 -4.44
C GLN A 64 -9.61 -16.91 -3.12
N PHE A 65 -9.67 -18.24 -3.16
CA PHE A 65 -9.69 -19.06 -1.97
C PHE A 65 -8.61 -20.14 -2.08
N SER A 66 -8.26 -20.72 -0.95
CA SER A 66 -7.32 -21.83 -0.87
C SER A 66 -7.96 -22.95 -0.09
N PHE A 67 -7.65 -24.18 -0.45
CA PHE A 67 -8.04 -25.37 0.29
C PHE A 67 -6.84 -26.29 0.42
N SER A 68 -6.77 -27.03 1.51
CA SER A 68 -5.74 -28.04 1.73
C SER A 68 -6.37 -29.42 1.85
N VAL A 69 -5.67 -30.41 1.31
CA VAL A 69 -6.01 -31.83 1.47
C VAL A 69 -4.86 -32.48 2.22
N MET A 70 -5.23 -33.22 3.27
CA MET A 70 -4.29 -33.96 4.10
C MET A 70 -4.64 -35.45 4.04
N ALA A 71 -3.64 -36.29 3.76
CA ALA A 71 -3.82 -37.73 3.66
C ALA A 71 -2.67 -38.48 4.35
N GLU A 72 -3.01 -39.60 4.98
CA GLU A 72 -2.05 -40.47 5.67
C GLU A 72 -2.01 -41.87 5.04
N GLY A 73 -0.80 -42.44 5.01
CA GLY A 73 -0.53 -43.77 4.47
C GLY A 73 0.58 -44.48 5.22
N ALA A 74 0.59 -45.82 5.14
CA ALA A 74 1.65 -46.64 5.74
C ALA A 74 3.01 -46.40 5.05
N ASP A 75 2.98 -46.04 3.77
CA ASP A 75 4.12 -45.63 2.97
C ASP A 75 3.83 -44.32 2.24
N ALA A 76 4.88 -43.69 1.71
CA ALA A 76 4.80 -42.42 1.01
C ALA A 76 3.93 -42.46 -0.26
N VAL A 77 3.88 -43.60 -0.96
CA VAL A 77 3.14 -43.75 -2.22
C VAL A 77 1.64 -43.84 -1.94
N THR A 78 1.26 -44.66 -0.96
CA THR A 78 -0.12 -44.79 -0.49
C THR A 78 -0.67 -43.46 0.03
N ALA A 79 0.14 -42.68 0.76
CA ALA A 79 -0.26 -41.35 1.22
C ALA A 79 -0.46 -40.36 0.05
N GLN A 80 0.41 -40.44 -0.96
CA GLN A 80 0.30 -39.66 -2.20
C GLN A 80 -0.95 -40.00 -3.00
N ASP A 81 -1.19 -41.29 -3.24
CA ASP A 81 -2.31 -41.75 -4.07
C ASP A 81 -3.66 -41.33 -3.46
N LYS A 82 -3.80 -41.46 -2.13
CA LYS A 82 -5.01 -40.99 -1.42
C LYS A 82 -5.21 -39.48 -1.49
N SER A 83 -4.12 -38.71 -1.38
CA SER A 83 -4.17 -37.26 -1.53
C SER A 83 -4.57 -36.88 -2.96
N ALA A 84 -3.96 -37.53 -3.96
CA ALA A 84 -4.25 -37.31 -5.37
C ALA A 84 -5.69 -37.66 -5.73
N GLU A 85 -6.24 -38.77 -5.23
CA GLU A 85 -7.65 -39.15 -5.42
C GLU A 85 -8.60 -38.06 -4.91
N SER A 86 -8.39 -37.59 -3.68
CA SER A 86 -9.21 -36.55 -3.05
C SER A 86 -9.12 -35.23 -3.82
N ILE A 87 -7.91 -34.84 -4.21
CA ILE A 87 -7.67 -33.62 -5.00
C ILE A 87 -8.31 -33.73 -6.38
N ASN A 88 -8.18 -34.86 -7.07
CA ASN A 88 -8.78 -35.07 -8.39
C ASN A 88 -10.30 -34.97 -8.32
N ALA A 89 -10.93 -35.49 -7.26
CA ALA A 89 -12.37 -35.35 -7.04
C ALA A 89 -12.80 -33.89 -6.83
N ILE A 90 -11.98 -33.10 -6.10
CA ILE A 90 -12.23 -31.67 -5.91
C ILE A 90 -12.01 -30.89 -7.20
N VAL A 91 -10.93 -31.16 -7.94
CA VAL A 91 -10.62 -30.50 -9.21
C VAL A 91 -11.71 -30.77 -10.23
N ALA A 92 -12.21 -32.01 -10.34
CA ALA A 92 -13.33 -32.36 -11.20
C ALA A 92 -14.59 -31.54 -10.84
N TYR A 93 -14.94 -31.45 -9.55
CA TYR A 93 -16.05 -30.62 -9.08
C TYR A 93 -15.87 -29.14 -9.44
N LEU A 94 -14.67 -28.59 -9.25
CA LEU A 94 -14.37 -27.20 -9.60
C LEU A 94 -14.52 -26.96 -11.10
N SER A 95 -14.02 -27.86 -11.94
CA SER A 95 -14.16 -27.81 -13.40
C SER A 95 -15.62 -27.89 -13.83
N ASP A 96 -16.42 -28.80 -13.26
CA ASP A 96 -17.85 -28.94 -13.54
C ASP A 96 -18.65 -27.68 -13.17
N ASN A 97 -18.19 -26.93 -12.17
CA ASN A 97 -18.81 -25.68 -11.75
C ASN A 97 -18.25 -24.44 -12.47
N GLY A 98 -17.41 -24.64 -13.49
CA GLY A 98 -16.93 -23.58 -14.38
C GLY A 98 -15.64 -22.90 -13.95
N VAL A 99 -14.86 -23.51 -13.05
CA VAL A 99 -13.49 -23.07 -12.75
C VAL A 99 -12.56 -23.63 -13.83
N GLU A 100 -11.86 -22.74 -14.54
CA GLU A 100 -10.90 -23.14 -15.55
C GLU A 100 -9.63 -23.73 -14.93
N GLU A 101 -9.01 -24.71 -15.58
CA GLU A 101 -7.78 -25.35 -15.08
C GLU A 101 -6.65 -24.35 -14.81
N LYS A 102 -6.51 -23.31 -15.65
CA LYS A 102 -5.52 -22.23 -15.44
C LYS A 102 -5.74 -21.42 -14.15
N ASP A 103 -6.93 -21.49 -13.59
CA ASP A 103 -7.33 -20.78 -12.38
C ASP A 103 -7.21 -21.68 -11.13
N ILE A 104 -6.77 -22.93 -11.28
CA ILE A 104 -6.42 -23.87 -10.20
C ILE A 104 -4.90 -24.03 -10.16
N LYS A 105 -4.29 -23.70 -9.01
CA LYS A 105 -2.83 -23.77 -8.87
C LYS A 105 -2.45 -24.43 -7.54
N THR A 106 -1.62 -25.47 -7.62
CA THR A 106 -0.96 -26.01 -6.43
C THR A 106 0.02 -24.96 -5.88
N GLN A 107 -0.19 -24.56 -4.62
CA GLN A 107 0.65 -23.60 -3.93
C GLN A 107 1.79 -24.30 -3.20
N ASN A 108 1.47 -25.32 -2.40
CA ASN A 108 2.43 -26.05 -1.59
C ASN A 108 2.13 -27.54 -1.63
N TYR A 109 3.18 -28.35 -1.49
CA TYR A 109 3.09 -29.80 -1.33
C TYR A 109 4.12 -30.23 -0.30
N TYR A 110 3.68 -30.94 0.73
CA TYR A 110 4.48 -31.46 1.82
C TYR A 110 4.25 -32.95 1.93
N LEU A 111 5.34 -33.70 2.08
CA LEU A 111 5.33 -35.13 2.41
C LEU A 111 6.29 -35.33 3.56
N ASN A 112 5.75 -35.70 4.72
CA ASN A 112 6.54 -35.86 5.93
C ASN A 112 6.34 -37.26 6.53
N PRO A 113 7.40 -37.93 7.01
CA PRO A 113 7.25 -39.12 7.82
C PRO A 113 6.61 -38.77 9.17
N LYS A 114 5.58 -39.53 9.55
CA LYS A 114 4.90 -39.43 10.84
C LYS A 114 5.55 -40.40 11.82
N TYR A 115 5.89 -39.92 13.01
CA TYR A 115 6.53 -40.74 14.04
C TYR A 115 5.65 -40.79 15.29
N ARG A 116 5.55 -41.97 15.87
CA ARG A 116 4.97 -42.18 17.19
C ARG A 116 6.08 -42.33 18.22
N TYR A 117 5.88 -41.74 19.39
CA TYR A 117 6.78 -41.90 20.53
C TYR A 117 6.22 -42.98 21.44
N GLU A 118 7.00 -44.03 21.66
CA GLU A 118 6.66 -45.07 22.62
C GLU A 118 7.34 -44.76 23.95
N GLU A 119 6.53 -44.43 24.97
CA GLU A 119 7.03 -44.17 26.32
C GLU A 119 7.56 -45.45 26.96
N ARG A 120 8.78 -45.39 27.48
CA ARG A 120 9.34 -46.46 28.31
C ARG A 120 8.95 -46.24 29.76
N VAL A 121 8.54 -47.31 30.43
CA VAL A 121 8.20 -47.28 31.86
C VAL A 121 9.46 -46.94 32.67
N CYS A 122 9.38 -45.88 33.49
CA CYS A 122 10.45 -45.52 34.40
C CYS A 122 10.62 -46.62 35.47
N PRO A 123 11.83 -47.17 35.64
CA PRO A 123 12.02 -48.33 36.53
C PRO A 123 11.89 -48.02 38.03
N ALA A 124 11.92 -46.74 38.47
CA ALA A 124 11.65 -46.35 39.86
C ALA A 124 11.37 -44.84 40.02
N ILE A 125 10.66 -44.47 41.09
CA ILE A 125 10.53 -43.08 41.58
C ILE A 125 11.94 -42.59 41.98
N ASN A 126 12.37 -41.44 41.44
CA ASN A 126 13.71 -40.82 41.59
C ASN A 126 14.87 -41.47 40.80
N SER A 127 14.60 -42.15 39.68
CA SER A 127 15.64 -42.65 38.77
C SER A 127 15.59 -41.99 37.40
N TYR A 128 16.71 -42.03 36.66
CA TYR A 128 16.77 -41.56 35.27
C TYR A 128 15.79 -42.35 34.41
N CYS A 129 14.82 -41.65 33.82
CA CYS A 129 13.90 -42.22 32.85
C CYS A 129 14.54 -42.15 31.45
N PRO A 130 14.79 -43.27 30.77
CA PRO A 130 15.30 -43.24 29.41
C PRO A 130 14.26 -42.60 28.49
N PRO A 131 14.69 -41.80 27.49
CA PRO A 131 13.78 -41.24 26.50
C PRO A 131 13.07 -42.37 25.73
N GLY A 132 11.81 -42.13 25.37
CA GLY A 132 11.02 -43.05 24.56
C GLY A 132 11.60 -43.23 23.15
N ASP A 133 11.28 -44.36 22.52
CA ASP A 133 11.73 -44.66 21.16
C ASP A 133 10.83 -43.96 20.13
N ARG A 134 11.43 -43.45 19.05
CA ARG A 134 10.69 -42.96 17.88
C ARG A 134 10.50 -44.10 16.90
N VAL A 135 9.24 -44.51 16.71
CA VAL A 135 8.86 -45.51 15.73
C VAL A 135 8.18 -44.80 14.56
N LEU A 136 8.57 -45.12 13.33
CA LEU A 136 7.90 -44.62 12.13
C LEU A 136 6.48 -45.18 12.10
N ASP A 137 5.49 -44.28 12.05
CA ASP A 137 4.05 -44.57 12.13
C ASP A 137 3.34 -44.34 10.79
N GLY A 138 4.10 -43.96 9.75
CA GLY A 138 3.61 -43.78 8.39
C GLY A 138 4.12 -42.50 7.75
N TYR A 139 3.41 -42.04 6.74
CA TYR A 139 3.65 -40.81 6.01
C TYR A 139 2.38 -39.98 5.92
N GLU A 140 2.57 -38.68 5.98
CA GLU A 140 1.53 -37.68 5.87
C GLU A 140 1.84 -36.78 4.69
N VAL A 141 0.85 -36.61 3.82
CA VAL A 141 0.88 -35.66 2.71
C VAL A 141 -0.06 -34.52 3.03
N SER A 142 0.41 -33.29 2.81
CA SER A 142 -0.41 -32.09 2.87
C SER A 142 -0.17 -31.27 1.61
N GLN A 143 -1.23 -31.01 0.85
CA GLN A 143 -1.16 -30.22 -0.38
C GLN A 143 -2.16 -29.09 -0.32
N THR A 144 -1.68 -27.86 -0.54
CA THR A 144 -2.51 -26.66 -0.58
C THR A 144 -2.68 -26.21 -2.02
N ILE A 145 -3.92 -25.98 -2.42
CA ILE A 145 -4.31 -25.52 -3.75
C ILE A 145 -5.01 -24.18 -3.61
N VAL A 146 -4.65 -23.26 -4.49
CA VAL A 146 -5.27 -21.95 -4.63
C VAL A 146 -6.16 -21.97 -5.86
N VAL A 147 -7.38 -21.49 -5.69
CA VAL A 147 -8.39 -21.39 -6.74
C VAL A 147 -8.77 -19.93 -6.93
N LYS A 148 -8.72 -19.48 -8.18
CA LYS A 148 -9.19 -18.16 -8.59
C LYS A 148 -10.62 -18.26 -9.10
N VAL A 149 -11.50 -17.46 -8.51
CA VAL A 149 -12.92 -17.42 -8.84
C VAL A 149 -13.23 -16.12 -9.55
N ARG A 150 -13.64 -16.21 -10.82
CA ARG A 150 -14.05 -15.06 -11.62
C ARG A 150 -15.53 -14.72 -11.43
N ASP A 151 -16.33 -15.72 -11.09
CA ASP A 151 -17.75 -15.58 -10.80
C ASP A 151 -17.97 -15.61 -9.27
N LEU A 152 -17.95 -14.42 -8.65
CA LEU A 152 -18.05 -14.28 -7.20
C LEU A 152 -19.39 -14.76 -6.63
N ASP A 153 -20.45 -14.79 -7.43
CA ASP A 153 -21.76 -15.26 -6.97
C ASP A 153 -21.75 -16.77 -6.72
N LYS A 154 -20.86 -17.51 -7.38
CA LYS A 154 -20.63 -18.96 -7.17
C LYS A 154 -19.62 -19.27 -6.06
N ALA A 155 -18.87 -18.28 -5.58
CA ALA A 155 -17.77 -18.50 -4.64
C ALA A 155 -18.21 -19.26 -3.38
N GLY A 156 -19.37 -18.91 -2.80
CA GLY A 156 -19.91 -19.60 -1.63
C GLY A 156 -20.18 -21.08 -1.89
N GLY A 157 -20.84 -21.41 -3.01
CA GLY A 157 -21.13 -22.79 -3.40
C GLY A 157 -19.87 -23.60 -3.73
N LEU A 158 -18.88 -22.97 -4.34
CA LEU A 158 -17.58 -23.59 -4.60
C LEU A 158 -16.87 -23.96 -3.29
N ILE A 159 -16.80 -23.03 -2.33
CA ILE A 159 -16.16 -23.25 -1.03
C ILE A 159 -16.87 -24.37 -0.24
N SER A 160 -18.20 -24.33 -0.16
CA SER A 160 -18.96 -25.37 0.53
C SER A 160 -18.79 -26.74 -0.11
N GLY A 161 -18.86 -26.84 -1.45
CA GLY A 161 -18.70 -28.12 -2.14
C GLY A 161 -17.28 -28.69 -2.07
N VAL A 162 -16.26 -27.83 -1.97
CA VAL A 162 -14.89 -28.24 -1.67
C VAL A 162 -14.77 -28.80 -0.25
N GLY A 163 -15.39 -28.14 0.74
CA GLY A 163 -15.43 -28.61 2.13
C GLY A 163 -16.14 -29.94 2.33
N GLU A 164 -17.26 -30.19 1.63
CA GLU A 164 -17.97 -31.48 1.65
C GLU A 164 -17.12 -32.65 1.14
N ARG A 165 -16.08 -32.36 0.35
CA ARG A 165 -15.16 -33.36 -0.22
C ARG A 165 -13.91 -33.58 0.64
N GLY A 166 -13.90 -33.06 1.86
CA GLY A 166 -12.84 -33.32 2.84
C GLY A 166 -11.64 -32.36 2.76
N ALA A 167 -11.78 -31.26 2.03
CA ALA A 167 -10.78 -30.20 2.05
C ALA A 167 -11.00 -29.25 3.24
N THR A 168 -9.91 -28.73 3.78
CA THR A 168 -9.88 -27.81 4.93
C THR A 168 -9.25 -26.48 4.58
#